data_AF-A0A1J4KIF6-F1
#
_entry.id   AF-A0A1J4KIF6-F1
#
_cell.length_a   1.000
_cell.length_b   1.000
_cell.length_c   1.000
_cell.angle_alpha   90.00
_cell.angle_beta   90.00
_cell.angle_gamma   90.00
#
_symmetry.space_group_name_H-M   'P 1'
#
loop_
_entity.id
_entity.type
_entity.pdbx_description
1 polymer ?
#
loop_
_entity_poly.entity_id
_entity_poly.type
_entity_poly.pdbx_seq_one_letter_code
_entity_poly.pdbx_strand_id
1 'polypeptide(L)'
;MSNGIFSKGSNSKSIDSFTSADRKNLLLQRLKGNDLCDSNSISNVTRDPSSSIGLSENPDIVTSSIHKYTNPPEETSRRFTDELKLREEIEKEIKKEYEDKFDKMRQFALECFREYAFARQECQLIEISRKQERLGTITTYISGNAKWCGGIEVNRLEREIETLTKKLEVLKKSDHQRSEAVGQKKSTIQASLKEKKNQLKQLEEERKEFAIELRLNTDRFNSDFKVDQLLNDGKYALIELIGRGGFSEVWRAFDIEKVRVVAIKIQHMNPQWSKQTKENFVRHSGREIQILSSTQHRNVVGFYEYFYIGDNTLALVMEFCNGGDLAITLRKRGKIPEKEAKYILAQVIGGLLALRSMENYVIHYDLKPANILFTDDGTVKITDFGLSKIVEGDTSAIELTSQGTGTYFYAAPETFQRGRSVFITKSVDTWSLGIIFYEMLYGVRPFGDEINSQQTFASQVENMIGQVHFPQNVKVSDQGKKFIMKCLEKDPNIRPELSMLATDDEYIHPILAELNL
;
A
#
# COMPACT_ATOMS: atom_id res chain seq x y z
N MET A 1 -67.64 58.74 -4.43
CA MET A 1 -68.87 57.91 -4.45
C MET A 1 -68.45 56.46 -4.44
N SER A 2 -68.71 55.78 -3.31
CA SER A 2 -69.11 54.37 -3.13
C SER A 2 -68.70 53.24 -4.11
N ASN A 3 -68.16 52.17 -3.49
CA ASN A 3 -68.24 50.71 -3.80
C ASN A 3 -67.35 50.19 -4.96
N GLY A 4 -66.37 49.29 -4.76
CA GLY A 4 -66.45 47.88 -4.31
C GLY A 4 -66.54 46.98 -5.57
N ILE A 5 -65.84 45.85 -5.80
CA ILE A 5 -65.19 44.82 -4.98
C ILE A 5 -64.24 44.01 -5.91
N PHE A 6 -63.09 43.56 -5.38
CA PHE A 6 -62.45 42.23 -5.51
C PHE A 6 -60.92 42.29 -5.65
N SER A 7 -60.26 41.83 -4.58
CA SER A 7 -58.83 41.64 -4.41
C SER A 7 -58.31 40.41 -5.15
N LYS A 8 -57.17 40.54 -5.84
CA LYS A 8 -56.11 39.51 -5.85
C LYS A 8 -54.77 40.20 -5.74
N GLY A 9 -54.10 39.93 -4.62
CA GLY A 9 -52.81 40.49 -4.26
C GLY A 9 -51.68 39.96 -5.14
N SER A 10 -50.81 40.89 -5.50
CA SER A 10 -49.40 40.69 -5.76
C SER A 10 -48.72 39.93 -4.61
N ASN A 11 -47.74 39.07 -4.94
CA ASN A 11 -46.36 39.30 -4.50
C ASN A 11 -45.42 38.21 -5.05
N SER A 12 -44.53 38.67 -5.91
CA SER A 12 -43.17 38.13 -6.07
C SER A 12 -42.49 37.97 -4.71
N LYS A 13 -41.96 36.77 -4.44
CA LYS A 13 -40.86 36.58 -3.47
C LYS A 13 -39.79 35.68 -4.09
N SER A 14 -38.55 36.11 -3.87
CA SER A 14 -37.29 35.56 -4.34
C SER A 14 -37.05 34.12 -3.88
N ILE A 15 -36.33 33.36 -4.73
CA ILE A 15 -35.91 31.97 -4.48
C ILE A 15 -34.81 31.84 -3.41
N ASP A 16 -34.29 32.94 -2.88
CA ASP A 16 -33.39 32.93 -1.73
C ASP A 16 -34.16 33.10 -0.41
N SER A 17 -34.68 32.00 0.15
CA SER A 17 -34.94 31.84 1.61
C SER A 17 -35.51 30.46 1.98
N PHE A 18 -34.98 29.36 1.43
CA PHE A 18 -35.32 28.03 1.97
C PHE A 18 -34.35 27.65 3.09
N THR A 19 -34.87 27.54 4.33
CA THR A 19 -34.08 27.05 5.47
C THR A 19 -33.83 25.54 5.36
N SER A 20 -32.83 25.03 6.08
CA SER A 20 -32.48 23.59 6.10
C SER A 20 -33.68 22.68 6.46
N ALA A 21 -34.62 23.18 7.25
CA ALA A 21 -35.86 22.48 7.60
C ALA A 21 -36.84 22.34 6.43
N ASP A 22 -36.89 23.34 5.53
CA ASP A 22 -37.81 23.34 4.39
C ASP A 22 -37.36 22.38 3.29
N ARG A 23 -36.04 22.21 3.11
CA ARG A 23 -35.47 21.21 2.19
C ARG A 23 -35.70 19.78 2.69
N LYS A 24 -35.67 19.56 4.01
CA LYS A 24 -35.95 18.27 4.64
C LYS A 24 -37.43 17.86 4.51
N ASN A 25 -38.36 18.81 4.64
CA ASN A 25 -39.79 18.55 4.43
C ASN A 25 -40.15 18.27 2.96
N LEU A 26 -39.47 18.92 2.00
CA LEU A 26 -39.63 18.62 0.57
C LEU A 26 -39.09 17.23 0.21
N LEU A 27 -38.00 16.79 0.86
CA LEU A 27 -37.45 15.43 0.72
C LEU A 27 -38.38 14.37 1.34
N LEU A 28 -38.97 14.66 2.51
CA LEU A 28 -39.95 13.80 3.19
C LEU A 28 -41.29 13.72 2.44
N GLN A 29 -41.73 14.77 1.76
CA GLN A 29 -42.89 14.74 0.87
C GLN A 29 -42.65 13.89 -0.39
N ARG A 30 -41.43 13.89 -0.93
CA ARG A 30 -41.05 13.04 -2.07
C ARG A 30 -40.83 11.58 -1.69
N LEU A 31 -40.38 11.30 -0.47
CA LEU A 31 -40.20 9.94 0.05
C LEU A 31 -41.51 9.30 0.57
N LYS A 32 -42.56 10.09 0.83
CA LYS A 32 -43.91 9.61 1.18
C LYS A 32 -44.86 9.49 -0.03
N GLY A 33 -44.35 9.71 -1.25
CA GLY A 33 -45.14 9.69 -2.49
C GLY A 33 -45.27 8.33 -3.17
N ASN A 34 -44.61 7.28 -2.67
CA ASN A 34 -44.76 5.91 -3.14
C ASN A 34 -45.21 5.05 -1.96
N ASP A 35 -46.51 5.06 -1.69
CA ASP A 35 -47.27 3.93 -1.11
C ASP A 35 -48.76 4.34 -1.01
N LEU A 36 -49.49 4.13 -2.10
CA LEU A 36 -50.94 3.92 -2.08
C LEU A 36 -51.30 2.97 -3.24
N CYS A 37 -51.42 1.69 -2.92
CA CYS A 37 -52.58 0.88 -3.29
C CYS A 37 -52.64 -0.33 -2.36
N ASP A 38 -53.66 -0.31 -1.49
CA ASP A 38 -54.01 -1.34 -0.53
C ASP A 38 -54.52 -2.64 -1.19
N SER A 39 -54.09 -3.73 -0.56
CA SER A 39 -54.76 -5.01 -0.26
C SER A 39 -55.90 -5.57 -1.14
N ASN A 40 -55.70 -6.85 -1.53
CA ASN A 40 -56.59 -8.02 -1.53
C ASN A 40 -56.27 -8.87 -2.78
N SER A 41 -56.01 -10.18 -2.76
CA SER A 41 -56.14 -11.22 -1.74
C SER A 41 -55.59 -12.54 -2.33
N ILE A 42 -54.93 -13.33 -1.47
CA ILE A 42 -54.99 -14.82 -1.40
C ILE A 42 -54.08 -15.69 -2.33
N SER A 43 -53.19 -16.40 -1.61
CA SER A 43 -52.70 -17.79 -1.71
C SER A 43 -51.71 -18.27 -2.79
N ASN A 44 -50.56 -18.74 -2.25
CA ASN A 44 -49.90 -20.04 -2.46
C ASN A 44 -49.91 -20.65 -3.88
N VAL A 45 -48.72 -20.93 -4.42
CA VAL A 45 -48.06 -22.26 -4.40
C VAL A 45 -46.80 -22.17 -5.28
N THR A 46 -45.70 -22.72 -4.75
CA THR A 46 -44.45 -23.01 -5.43
C THR A 46 -44.63 -24.05 -6.56
N ARG A 47 -44.05 -23.83 -7.74
CA ARG A 47 -43.34 -24.84 -8.57
C ARG A 47 -42.93 -24.27 -9.93
N ASP A 48 -41.64 -24.42 -10.22
CA ASP A 48 -41.03 -24.51 -11.55
C ASP A 48 -41.11 -26.01 -12.00
N PRO A 49 -40.66 -26.44 -13.19
CA PRO A 49 -40.88 -26.04 -14.59
C PRO A 49 -41.49 -27.22 -15.42
N SER A 50 -41.73 -27.00 -16.72
CA SER A 50 -41.96 -28.02 -17.78
C SER A 50 -43.27 -28.85 -17.75
N SER A 51 -44.17 -28.58 -18.68
CA SER A 51 -44.96 -29.63 -19.35
C SER A 51 -45.57 -29.10 -20.66
N SER A 52 -45.31 -29.87 -21.71
CA SER A 52 -45.92 -29.79 -23.03
C SER A 52 -47.25 -30.55 -23.03
N ILE A 53 -48.04 -30.28 -24.08
CA ILE A 53 -49.20 -31.02 -24.62
C ILE A 53 -50.58 -30.49 -24.20
N GLY A 54 -51.38 -30.17 -25.22
CA GLY A 54 -52.82 -29.98 -25.08
C GLY A 54 -53.49 -29.28 -26.26
N LEU A 55 -53.43 -29.87 -27.46
CA LEU A 55 -54.34 -29.52 -28.56
C LEU A 55 -55.79 -29.78 -28.10
N SER A 56 -56.67 -28.79 -28.20
CA SER A 56 -58.09 -29.05 -28.42
C SER A 56 -58.62 -28.08 -29.47
N GLU A 57 -58.96 -28.66 -30.61
CA GLU A 57 -59.71 -28.05 -31.70
C GLU A 57 -61.06 -27.54 -31.20
N ASN A 58 -61.40 -26.32 -31.58
CA ASN A 58 -62.79 -25.92 -31.70
C ASN A 58 -62.94 -25.13 -33.01
N PRO A 59 -63.33 -25.79 -34.11
CA PRO A 59 -63.62 -25.15 -35.37
C PRO A 59 -65.08 -24.73 -35.34
N ASP A 60 -65.33 -23.43 -35.16
CA ASP A 60 -66.56 -22.72 -35.59
C ASP A 60 -66.73 -21.46 -34.75
N ILE A 61 -65.94 -20.40 -35.02
CA ILE A 61 -66.37 -18.99 -35.20
C ILE A 61 -65.20 -18.24 -35.87
N VAL A 62 -64.82 -18.62 -37.10
CA VAL A 62 -63.87 -17.82 -37.92
C VAL A 62 -64.44 -17.64 -39.32
N THR A 63 -65.57 -16.94 -39.43
CA THR A 63 -66.07 -16.41 -40.71
C THR A 63 -66.94 -15.17 -40.48
N SER A 64 -66.42 -14.18 -39.76
CA SER A 64 -66.71 -12.77 -40.07
C SER A 64 -65.68 -11.87 -39.40
N SER A 65 -65.18 -10.89 -40.16
CA SER A 65 -64.27 -9.81 -39.72
C SER A 65 -62.76 -10.01 -39.87
N ILE A 66 -62.31 -10.90 -40.77
CA ILE A 66 -61.01 -10.67 -41.44
C ILE A 66 -61.25 -9.62 -42.52
N HIS A 67 -61.28 -8.34 -42.16
CA HIS A 67 -60.98 -7.22 -43.04
C HIS A 67 -60.65 -5.99 -42.20
N LYS A 68 -59.47 -5.42 -42.48
CA LYS A 68 -58.89 -4.18 -41.93
C LYS A 68 -58.09 -4.36 -40.63
N TYR A 69 -56.82 -4.72 -40.78
CA TYR A 69 -55.66 -3.90 -40.40
C TYR A 69 -54.38 -4.65 -40.79
N THR A 70 -54.15 -4.81 -42.09
CA THR A 70 -52.81 -5.06 -42.62
C THR A 70 -52.21 -3.70 -42.94
N ASN A 71 -51.45 -3.12 -42.00
CA ASN A 71 -50.58 -1.99 -42.36
C ASN A 71 -49.60 -2.50 -43.43
N PRO A 72 -49.37 -1.74 -44.52
CA PRO A 72 -48.44 -2.17 -45.55
C PRO A 72 -47.05 -2.40 -44.92
N PRO A 73 -46.25 -3.38 -45.38
CA PRO A 73 -44.95 -3.73 -44.80
C PRO A 73 -44.01 -2.53 -44.62
N GLU A 74 -44.12 -1.55 -45.53
CA GLU A 74 -43.32 -0.31 -45.50
C GLU A 74 -43.68 0.63 -44.34
N GLU A 75 -44.94 0.69 -43.91
CA GLU A 75 -45.39 1.63 -42.86
C GLU A 75 -45.05 1.10 -41.46
N THR A 76 -45.12 -0.22 -41.28
CA THR A 76 -44.65 -0.91 -40.08
C THR A 76 -43.12 -0.85 -39.96
N SER A 77 -42.40 -0.98 -41.09
CA SER A 77 -40.94 -0.86 -41.15
C SER A 77 -40.46 0.58 -40.90
N ARG A 78 -41.16 1.60 -41.42
CA ARG A 78 -40.88 3.02 -41.10
C ARG A 78 -41.12 3.34 -39.63
N ARG A 79 -42.25 2.93 -39.05
CA ARG A 79 -42.52 3.12 -37.62
C ARG A 79 -41.46 2.47 -36.72
N PHE A 80 -41.02 1.26 -37.06
CA PHE A 80 -39.95 0.58 -36.34
C PHE A 80 -38.62 1.35 -36.46
N THR A 81 -38.31 1.90 -37.63
CA THR A 81 -37.11 2.72 -37.86
C THR A 81 -37.17 4.04 -37.08
N ASP A 82 -38.32 4.68 -37.00
CA ASP A 82 -38.51 5.92 -36.26
C ASP A 82 -38.48 5.68 -34.74
N GLU A 83 -39.02 4.55 -34.26
CA GLU A 83 -38.90 4.15 -32.84
C GLU A 83 -37.44 3.85 -32.46
N LEU A 84 -36.67 3.21 -33.35
CA LEU A 84 -35.23 2.99 -33.17
C LEU A 84 -34.45 4.31 -33.09
N LYS A 85 -34.73 5.26 -34.00
CA LYS A 85 -34.11 6.59 -33.96
C LYS A 85 -34.45 7.35 -32.67
N LEU A 86 -35.71 7.30 -32.24
CA LEU A 86 -36.14 7.94 -31.00
C LEU A 86 -35.47 7.30 -29.77
N ARG A 87 -35.31 5.97 -29.74
CA ARG A 87 -34.54 5.28 -28.68
C ARG A 87 -33.08 5.71 -28.67
N GLU A 88 -32.43 5.78 -29.84
CA GLU A 88 -31.05 6.25 -29.95
C GLU A 88 -30.89 7.72 -29.51
N GLU A 89 -31.86 8.57 -29.80
CA GLU A 89 -31.88 9.98 -29.35
C GLU A 89 -32.05 10.08 -27.83
N ILE A 90 -32.99 9.34 -27.25
CA ILE A 90 -33.20 9.29 -25.79
C ILE A 90 -31.96 8.73 -25.08
N GLU A 91 -31.35 7.66 -25.59
CA GLU A 91 -30.11 7.11 -25.02
C GLU A 91 -28.96 8.11 -25.07
N LYS A 92 -28.82 8.86 -26.17
CA LYS A 92 -27.83 9.94 -26.28
C LYS A 92 -28.09 11.07 -25.28
N GLU A 93 -29.34 11.48 -25.12
CA GLU A 93 -29.71 12.56 -24.20
C GLU A 93 -29.50 12.16 -22.73
N ILE A 94 -29.91 10.95 -22.36
CA ILE A 94 -29.64 10.36 -21.04
C ILE A 94 -28.13 10.30 -20.81
N LYS A 95 -27.37 9.74 -21.76
CA LYS A 95 -25.91 9.62 -21.63
C LYS A 95 -25.26 10.99 -21.41
N LYS A 96 -25.67 12.01 -22.17
CA LYS A 96 -25.17 13.38 -22.02
C LYS A 96 -25.52 13.97 -20.64
N GLU A 97 -26.75 13.75 -20.14
CA GLU A 97 -27.15 14.22 -18.82
C GLU A 97 -26.31 13.56 -17.70
N TYR A 98 -26.05 12.25 -17.83
CA TYR A 98 -25.19 11.53 -16.89
C TYR A 98 -23.74 11.99 -16.97
N GLU A 99 -23.20 12.24 -18.17
CA GLU A 99 -21.86 12.82 -18.38
C GLU A 99 -21.75 14.20 -17.71
N ASP A 100 -22.69 15.11 -17.95
CA ASP A 100 -22.71 16.44 -17.33
C ASP A 100 -22.78 16.38 -15.79
N LYS A 101 -23.59 15.46 -15.24
CA LYS A 101 -23.67 15.23 -13.78
C LYS A 101 -22.37 14.67 -13.23
N PHE A 102 -21.78 13.71 -13.93
CA PHE A 102 -20.53 13.08 -13.53
C PHE A 102 -19.37 14.10 -13.56
N ASP A 103 -19.31 14.96 -14.58
CA ASP A 103 -18.32 16.03 -14.68
C ASP A 103 -18.45 17.06 -13.56
N LYS A 104 -19.68 17.45 -13.20
CA LYS A 104 -19.89 18.33 -12.02
C LYS A 104 -19.43 17.67 -10.73
N MET A 105 -19.73 16.40 -10.54
CA MET A 105 -19.26 15.63 -9.38
C MET A 105 -17.74 15.49 -9.39
N ARG A 106 -17.13 15.32 -10.56
CA ARG A 106 -15.68 15.26 -10.79
C ARG A 106 -14.99 16.55 -10.34
N GLN A 107 -15.50 17.70 -10.79
CA GLN A 107 -14.97 19.02 -10.42
C GLN A 107 -15.11 19.28 -8.92
N PHE A 108 -16.28 18.98 -8.35
CA PHE A 108 -16.50 19.12 -6.91
C PHE A 108 -15.55 18.24 -6.09
N ALA A 109 -15.38 16.96 -6.48
CA ALA A 109 -14.45 16.06 -5.81
C ALA A 109 -13.01 16.59 -5.89
N LEU A 110 -12.60 17.08 -7.06
CA LEU A 110 -11.28 17.67 -7.25
C LEU A 110 -11.06 18.88 -6.32
N GLU A 111 -12.00 19.80 -6.24
CA GLU A 111 -11.94 20.95 -5.32
C GLU A 111 -11.80 20.50 -3.87
N CYS A 112 -12.63 19.56 -3.41
CA CYS A 112 -12.52 18.98 -2.07
C CYS A 112 -11.15 18.33 -1.82
N PHE A 113 -10.60 17.62 -2.81
CA PHE A 113 -9.27 17.00 -2.68
C PHE A 113 -8.16 18.04 -2.60
N ARG A 114 -8.24 19.13 -3.37
CA ARG A 114 -7.28 20.24 -3.27
C ARG A 114 -7.32 20.87 -1.89
N GLU A 115 -8.50 21.25 -1.42
CA GLU A 115 -8.67 21.82 -0.08
C GLU A 115 -8.15 20.88 1.02
N TYR A 116 -8.48 19.59 0.93
CA TYR A 116 -7.98 18.58 1.85
C TYR A 116 -6.45 18.50 1.82
N ALA A 117 -5.84 18.49 0.63
CA ALA A 117 -4.41 18.33 0.48
C ALA A 117 -3.65 19.57 1.01
N PHE A 118 -4.16 20.78 0.76
CA PHE A 118 -3.62 22.02 1.34
C PHE A 118 -3.75 22.05 2.86
N ALA A 119 -4.93 21.75 3.40
CA ALA A 119 -5.15 21.72 4.85
C ALA A 119 -4.24 20.70 5.53
N ARG A 120 -4.08 19.51 4.94
CA ARG A 120 -3.17 18.46 5.43
C ARG A 120 -1.71 18.94 5.43
N GLN A 121 -1.28 19.66 4.39
CA GLN A 121 0.06 20.22 4.31
C GLN A 121 0.32 21.27 5.39
N GLU A 122 -0.60 22.20 5.62
CA GLU A 122 -0.47 23.21 6.69
C GLU A 122 -0.39 22.55 8.06
N CYS A 123 -1.29 21.59 8.34
CA CYS A 123 -1.27 20.83 9.58
C CYS A 123 0.08 20.12 9.80
N GLN A 124 0.61 19.50 8.75
CA GLN A 124 1.89 18.80 8.82
C GLN A 124 3.06 19.75 9.12
N LEU A 125 3.08 20.95 8.51
CA LEU A 125 4.13 21.94 8.79
C LEU A 125 4.10 22.44 10.24
N ILE A 126 2.90 22.65 10.79
CA ILE A 126 2.72 23.02 12.20
C ILE A 126 3.21 21.88 13.11
N GLU A 127 2.88 20.63 12.79
CA GLU A 127 3.32 19.47 13.56
C GLU A 127 4.84 19.30 13.53
N ILE A 128 5.46 19.44 12.35
CA ILE A 128 6.91 19.44 12.18
C ILE A 128 7.55 20.52 13.03
N SER A 129 7.02 21.75 13.00
CA SER A 129 7.55 22.86 13.81
C SER A 129 7.49 22.56 15.31
N ARG A 130 6.35 22.06 15.81
CA ARG A 130 6.20 21.64 17.22
C ARG A 130 7.15 20.52 17.61
N LYS A 131 7.31 19.51 16.74
CA LYS A 131 8.26 18.41 16.95
C LYS A 131 9.70 18.92 16.95
N GLN A 132 10.06 19.89 16.11
CA GLN A 132 11.40 20.51 16.11
C GLN A 132 11.69 21.28 17.40
N GLU A 133 10.72 22.00 17.96
CA GLU A 133 10.90 22.66 19.26
C GLU A 133 11.08 21.64 20.40
N ARG A 134 10.29 20.56 20.38
CA ARG A 134 10.28 19.56 21.44
C ARG A 134 11.48 18.60 21.39
N LEU A 135 11.74 18.03 20.22
CA LEU A 135 12.76 17.01 19.96
C LEU A 135 14.08 17.63 19.49
N GLY A 136 14.10 18.88 19.04
CA GLY A 136 15.28 19.54 18.49
C GLY A 136 15.31 19.52 16.97
N THR A 137 16.41 20.01 16.41
CA THR A 137 16.59 20.14 14.95
C THR A 137 17.75 19.29 14.47
N ILE A 138 17.65 18.75 13.25
CA ILE A 138 18.76 18.05 12.61
C ILE A 138 19.74 19.09 12.06
N THR A 139 21.01 18.97 12.42
CA THR A 139 22.08 19.87 11.93
C THR A 139 22.82 19.27 10.74
N THR A 140 23.13 17.97 10.80
CA THR A 140 23.84 17.24 9.76
C THR A 140 23.39 15.78 9.74
N TYR A 141 23.61 15.11 8.62
CA TYR A 141 23.56 13.64 8.53
C TYR A 141 24.98 13.11 8.42
N ILE A 142 25.35 12.13 9.25
CA ILE A 142 26.64 11.45 9.17
C ILE A 142 26.39 9.97 8.95
N SER A 143 26.85 9.44 7.81
CA SER A 143 26.68 8.03 7.44
C SER A 143 25.22 7.55 7.54
N GLY A 144 24.28 8.40 7.14
CA GLY A 144 22.84 8.10 7.20
C GLY A 144 22.16 8.36 8.56
N ASN A 145 22.93 8.65 9.61
CA ASN A 145 22.38 8.97 10.93
C ASN A 145 22.22 10.48 11.12
N ALA A 146 21.04 10.90 11.56
CA ALA A 146 20.74 12.30 11.86
C ALA A 146 21.42 12.75 13.16
N LYS A 147 22.19 13.85 13.10
CA LYS A 147 22.69 14.55 14.28
C LYS A 147 21.71 15.62 14.72
N TRP A 148 21.29 15.52 15.97
CA TRP A 148 20.30 16.40 16.59
C TRP A 148 20.98 17.48 17.44
N CYS A 149 20.39 18.67 17.45
CA CYS A 149 20.76 19.76 18.33
C CYS A 149 19.51 20.30 19.04
N GLY A 150 19.63 20.59 20.33
CA GLY A 150 18.56 21.17 21.13
C GLY A 150 17.38 20.23 21.36
N GLY A 151 16.19 20.82 21.52
CA GLY A 151 14.96 20.13 21.92
C GLY A 151 14.63 20.38 23.39
N ILE A 152 13.52 21.07 23.65
CA ILE A 152 13.14 21.49 25.01
C ILE A 152 13.02 20.28 25.94
N GLU A 153 12.33 19.22 25.50
CA GLU A 153 12.05 18.05 26.34
C GLU A 153 13.29 17.17 26.51
N VAL A 154 14.08 17.01 25.45
CA VAL A 154 15.33 16.25 25.50
C VAL A 154 16.33 16.91 26.45
N ASN A 155 16.57 18.22 26.28
CA ASN A 155 17.45 18.99 27.14
C ASN A 155 16.98 18.96 28.61
N ARG A 156 15.66 18.97 28.85
CA ARG A 156 15.09 18.86 30.20
C ARG A 156 15.48 17.51 30.84
N LEU A 157 15.24 16.40 30.14
CA LEU A 157 15.56 15.06 30.63
C LEU A 157 17.08 14.87 30.83
N GLU A 158 17.91 15.35 29.92
CA GLU A 158 19.37 15.29 30.05
C GLU A 158 19.85 16.00 31.33
N ARG A 159 19.36 17.22 31.61
CA ARG A 159 19.68 17.95 32.85
C ARG A 159 19.17 17.25 34.10
N GLU A 160 17.97 16.68 34.06
CA GLU A 160 17.41 15.90 35.17
C GLU A 160 18.27 14.65 35.46
N ILE A 161 18.67 13.92 34.42
CA ILE A 161 19.56 12.75 34.50
C ILE A 161 20.92 13.14 35.06
N GLU A 162 21.52 14.24 34.57
CA GLU A 162 22.80 14.74 35.07
C GLU A 162 22.70 15.10 36.56
N THR A 163 21.64 15.80 36.96
CA THR A 163 21.39 16.19 38.35
C THR A 163 21.23 14.98 39.26
N LEU A 164 20.44 13.98 38.86
CA LEU A 164 20.24 12.73 39.60
C LEU A 164 21.54 11.93 39.69
N THR A 165 22.34 11.90 38.63
CA THR A 165 23.64 11.23 38.59
C THR A 165 24.62 11.87 39.57
N LYS A 166 24.75 13.21 39.57
CA LYS A 166 25.57 13.95 40.54
C LYS A 166 25.12 13.72 41.98
N LYS A 167 23.80 13.74 42.25
CA LYS A 167 23.24 13.42 43.58
C LYS A 167 23.61 12.01 44.02
N LEU A 168 23.53 11.04 43.12
CA LEU A 168 23.89 9.65 43.40
C LEU A 168 25.39 9.49 43.70
N GLU A 169 26.26 10.21 42.99
CA GLU A 169 27.71 10.22 43.26
C GLU A 169 28.07 10.82 44.62
N VAL A 170 27.42 11.93 45.00
CA VAL A 170 27.61 12.54 46.33
C VAL A 170 27.19 11.57 47.44
N LEU A 171 26.06 10.87 47.27
CA LEU A 171 25.60 9.85 48.23
C LEU A 171 26.55 8.65 48.31
N LYS A 172 27.16 8.24 47.19
CA LYS A 172 28.19 7.18 47.18
C LYS A 172 29.47 7.60 47.89
N LYS A 173 29.86 8.88 47.84
CA LYS A 173 31.04 9.39 48.54
C LYS A 173 30.83 9.56 50.05
N SER A 174 29.58 9.68 50.49
CA SER A 174 29.19 9.84 51.90
C SER A 174 28.85 8.50 52.60
N ASP A 175 29.10 7.35 51.95
CA ASP A 175 28.79 5.98 52.42
C ASP A 175 29.62 5.51 53.65
N HIS A 176 30.30 6.44 54.35
CA HIS A 176 31.04 6.15 55.59
C HIS A 176 30.15 5.89 56.82
N GLN A 177 28.83 6.13 56.75
CA GLN A 177 27.95 6.08 57.94
C GLN A 177 26.93 4.93 57.99
N ARG A 178 26.84 4.02 56.99
CA ARG A 178 25.90 2.86 56.96
C ARG A 178 24.48 3.18 57.50
N SER A 179 23.93 4.34 57.14
CA SER A 179 22.59 4.75 57.59
C SER A 179 21.52 4.21 56.64
N GLU A 180 20.49 3.56 57.20
CA GLU A 180 19.35 3.01 56.46
C GLU A 180 18.62 4.08 55.62
N ALA A 181 18.53 5.31 56.14
CA ALA A 181 17.95 6.46 55.43
C ALA A 181 18.74 6.85 54.17
N VAL A 182 20.08 6.72 54.19
CA VAL A 182 20.94 6.96 53.02
C VAL A 182 20.72 5.87 51.97
N GLY A 183 20.57 4.62 52.40
CA GLY A 183 20.23 3.48 51.54
C GLY A 183 18.89 3.67 50.82
N GLN A 184 17.84 4.09 51.54
CA GLN A 184 16.53 4.32 50.94
C GLN A 184 16.55 5.49 49.94
N LYS A 185 17.23 6.59 50.26
CA LYS A 185 17.39 7.74 49.36
C LYS A 185 18.16 7.39 48.08
N LYS A 186 19.18 6.53 48.18
CA LYS A 186 19.94 5.99 47.05
C LYS A 186 19.04 5.17 46.12
N SER A 187 18.23 4.28 46.69
CA SER A 187 17.25 3.47 45.94
C SER A 187 16.25 4.34 45.19
N THR A 188 15.66 5.34 45.83
CA THR A 188 14.72 6.27 45.19
C THR A 188 15.34 7.04 44.03
N ILE A 189 16.56 7.56 44.19
CA ILE A 189 17.28 8.28 43.13
C ILE A 189 17.62 7.33 41.97
N GLN A 190 18.01 6.09 42.26
CA GLN A 190 18.29 5.09 41.23
C GLN A 190 17.04 4.72 40.41
N ALA A 191 15.89 4.55 41.08
CA ALA A 191 14.62 4.30 40.41
C ALA A 191 14.23 5.47 39.49
N SER A 192 14.29 6.71 40.00
CA SER A 192 14.00 7.91 39.21
C SER A 192 14.98 8.08 38.03
N LEU A 193 16.27 7.82 38.24
CA LEU A 193 17.29 7.88 37.18
C LEU A 193 16.99 6.85 36.08
N LYS A 194 16.59 5.63 36.44
CA LYS A 194 16.21 4.57 35.49
C LYS A 194 14.99 5.00 34.67
N GLU A 195 13.97 5.55 35.32
CA GLU A 195 12.77 6.06 34.66
C GLU A 195 13.11 7.16 33.65
N LYS A 196 13.90 8.15 34.05
CA LYS A 196 14.29 9.28 33.18
C LYS A 196 15.15 8.82 31.99
N LYS A 197 16.06 7.87 32.18
CA LYS A 197 16.83 7.26 31.09
C LYS A 197 15.93 6.52 30.10
N ASN A 198 14.89 5.84 30.58
CA ASN A 198 13.92 5.19 29.69
C ASN A 198 13.10 6.22 28.89
N GLN A 199 12.68 7.32 29.51
CA GLN A 199 12.00 8.43 28.81
C GLN A 199 12.90 9.05 27.75
N LEU A 200 14.19 9.29 28.06
CA LEU A 200 15.15 9.82 27.08
C LEU A 200 15.31 8.87 25.89
N LYS A 201 15.44 7.56 26.15
CA LYS A 201 15.51 6.55 25.10
C LYS A 201 14.27 6.55 24.20
N GLN A 202 13.07 6.75 24.76
CA GLN A 202 11.84 6.88 23.97
C GLN A 202 11.88 8.10 23.05
N LEU A 203 12.38 9.25 23.53
CA LEU A 203 12.55 10.44 22.69
C LEU A 203 13.61 10.25 21.61
N GLU A 204 14.66 9.47 21.88
CA GLU A 204 15.66 9.12 20.87
C GLU A 204 15.08 8.24 19.74
N GLU A 205 14.21 7.28 20.07
CA GLU A 205 13.48 6.52 19.04
C GLU A 205 12.52 7.42 18.26
N GLU A 206 11.79 8.30 18.95
CA GLU A 206 10.91 9.27 18.29
C GLU A 206 11.68 10.22 17.36
N ARG A 207 12.89 10.64 17.75
CA ARG A 207 13.80 11.40 16.87
C ARG A 207 14.13 10.62 15.60
N LYS A 208 14.35 9.31 15.66
CA LYS A 208 14.63 8.51 14.44
C LYS A 208 13.42 8.50 13.50
N GLU A 209 12.22 8.35 14.03
CA GLU A 209 10.99 8.45 13.23
C GLU A 209 10.82 9.84 12.63
N PHE A 210 11.04 10.88 13.45
CA PHE A 210 10.94 12.26 13.00
C PHE A 210 11.99 12.63 11.95
N ALA A 211 13.19 12.02 11.98
CA ALA A 211 14.20 12.20 10.93
C ALA A 211 13.71 11.70 9.56
N ILE A 212 12.94 10.62 9.54
CA ILE A 212 12.36 10.07 8.30
C ILE A 212 11.28 11.03 7.78
N GLU A 213 10.43 11.54 8.67
CA GLU A 213 9.40 12.53 8.32
C GLU A 213 10.01 13.81 7.74
N LEU A 214 11.06 14.35 8.36
CA LEU A 214 11.78 15.53 7.87
C LEU A 214 12.44 15.27 6.50
N ARG A 215 12.99 14.07 6.29
CA ARG A 215 13.54 13.66 5.00
C ARG A 215 12.47 13.61 3.93
N LEU A 216 11.34 12.93 4.17
CA LEU A 216 10.21 12.89 3.24
C LEU A 216 9.68 14.28 2.92
N ASN A 217 9.59 15.16 3.92
CA ASN A 217 9.19 16.55 3.71
C ASN A 217 10.19 17.30 2.80
N THR A 218 11.49 17.12 3.02
CA THR A 218 12.55 17.68 2.18
C THR A 218 12.48 17.12 0.76
N ASP A 219 12.31 15.81 0.63
CA ASP A 219 12.19 15.10 -0.65
C ASP A 219 10.98 15.60 -1.44
N ARG A 220 9.86 15.90 -0.77
CA ARG A 220 8.67 16.53 -1.36
C ARG A 220 8.95 17.94 -1.87
N PHE A 221 9.64 18.78 -1.09
CA PHE A 221 10.00 20.12 -1.55
C PHE A 221 10.92 20.07 -2.78
N ASN A 222 11.83 19.11 -2.79
CA ASN A 222 12.79 18.85 -3.88
C ASN A 222 12.20 18.01 -5.03
N SER A 223 10.91 17.69 -5.02
CA SER A 223 10.23 17.02 -6.13
C SER A 223 9.79 18.04 -7.17
N ASP A 224 9.87 17.67 -8.45
CA ASP A 224 9.29 18.45 -9.55
C ASP A 224 7.76 18.37 -9.55
N PHE A 225 7.19 17.38 -8.85
CA PHE A 225 5.76 17.20 -8.69
C PHE A 225 5.25 17.83 -7.40
N LYS A 226 4.03 18.38 -7.46
CA LYS A 226 3.39 19.07 -6.33
C LYS A 226 2.11 18.39 -5.90
N VAL A 227 1.80 18.54 -4.61
CA VAL A 227 0.47 18.26 -4.07
C VAL A 227 -0.54 19.07 -4.87
N ASP A 228 -1.67 18.46 -5.22
CA ASP A 228 -2.75 19.01 -6.08
C ASP A 228 -2.55 18.94 -7.60
N GLN A 229 -1.34 18.57 -8.03
CA GLN A 229 -1.01 18.51 -9.45
C GLN A 229 -1.82 17.42 -10.14
N LEU A 230 -2.33 17.77 -11.31
CA LEU A 230 -3.05 16.86 -12.20
C LEU A 230 -2.08 16.20 -13.18
N LEU A 231 -2.17 14.87 -13.31
CA LEU A 231 -1.42 14.06 -14.26
C LEU A 231 -2.35 13.33 -15.23
N ASN A 232 -1.80 12.92 -16.38
CA ASN A 232 -2.48 12.16 -17.43
C ASN A 232 -3.82 12.82 -17.82
N ASP A 233 -3.74 14.04 -18.37
CA ASP A 233 -4.90 14.84 -18.80
C ASP A 233 -5.98 15.05 -17.72
N GLY A 234 -5.56 15.20 -16.47
CA GLY A 234 -6.49 15.44 -15.36
C GLY A 234 -7.17 14.18 -14.83
N LYS A 235 -6.65 13.00 -15.14
CA LYS A 235 -7.13 11.73 -14.60
C LYS A 235 -6.67 11.49 -13.15
N TYR A 236 -5.45 11.90 -12.82
CA TYR A 236 -4.88 11.66 -11.50
C TYR A 236 -4.55 12.95 -10.76
N ALA A 237 -5.10 13.13 -9.56
CA ALA A 237 -4.72 14.22 -8.66
C ALA A 237 -3.72 13.73 -7.61
N LEU A 238 -2.53 14.33 -7.56
CA LEU A 238 -1.51 14.01 -6.55
C LEU A 238 -1.94 14.52 -5.17
N ILE A 239 -1.83 13.68 -4.15
CA ILE A 239 -2.24 13.98 -2.77
C ILE A 239 -1.03 14.15 -1.87
N GLU A 240 -0.14 13.16 -1.81
CA GLU A 240 1.01 13.17 -0.91
C GLU A 240 2.16 12.32 -1.46
N LEU A 241 3.39 12.77 -1.23
CA LEU A 241 4.59 11.97 -1.50
C LEU A 241 4.69 10.87 -0.41
N ILE A 242 4.70 9.61 -0.82
CA ILE A 242 4.83 8.45 0.07
C ILE A 242 6.31 8.07 0.26
N GLY A 243 7.12 8.17 -0.80
CA GLY A 243 8.52 7.80 -0.73
C GLY A 243 9.33 8.28 -1.92
N ARG A 244 10.64 8.45 -1.71
CA ARG A 244 11.60 8.82 -2.77
C ARG A 244 12.81 7.89 -2.73
N GLY A 245 13.07 7.25 -3.87
CA GLY A 245 14.28 6.47 -4.14
C GLY A 245 15.30 7.26 -4.95
N GLY A 246 16.36 6.59 -5.42
CA GLY A 246 17.43 7.24 -6.17
C GLY A 246 16.99 7.81 -7.53
N PHE A 247 16.08 7.11 -8.20
CA PHE A 247 15.62 7.45 -9.56
C PHE A 247 14.10 7.46 -9.69
N SER A 248 13.38 7.37 -8.58
CA SER A 248 11.92 7.36 -8.60
C SER A 248 11.34 7.96 -7.32
N GLU A 249 10.09 8.37 -7.42
CA GLU A 249 9.28 8.81 -6.30
C GLU A 249 7.89 8.18 -6.40
N VAL A 250 7.27 7.91 -5.26
CA VAL A 250 5.96 7.27 -5.20
C VAL A 250 5.00 8.24 -4.54
N TRP A 251 3.95 8.57 -5.26
CA TRP A 251 2.90 9.48 -4.81
C TRP A 251 1.61 8.73 -4.55
N ARG A 252 0.93 9.08 -3.47
CA ARG A 252 -0.50 8.79 -3.33
C ARG A 252 -1.25 9.74 -4.24
N ALA A 253 -2.16 9.21 -5.03
CA ALA A 253 -3.00 10.01 -5.90
C ALA A 253 -4.46 9.53 -5.84
N PHE A 254 -5.36 10.37 -6.34
CA PHE A 254 -6.75 9.99 -6.60
C PHE A 254 -6.95 9.78 -8.09
N ASP A 255 -7.38 8.58 -8.48
CA ASP A 255 -7.91 8.27 -9.80
C ASP A 255 -9.34 8.82 -9.86
N ILE A 256 -9.48 9.93 -10.56
CA ILE A 256 -10.71 10.70 -10.59
C ILE A 256 -11.79 9.98 -11.43
N GLU A 257 -11.39 9.23 -12.45
CA GLU A 257 -12.31 8.52 -13.34
C GLU A 257 -12.86 7.25 -12.71
N LYS A 258 -12.02 6.50 -12.00
CA LYS A 258 -12.41 5.28 -11.29
C LYS A 258 -12.80 5.51 -9.84
N VAL A 259 -12.69 6.74 -9.35
CA VAL A 259 -13.05 7.16 -7.99
C VAL A 259 -12.37 6.28 -6.93
N ARG A 260 -11.04 6.19 -7.00
CA ARG A 260 -10.25 5.34 -6.09
C ARG A 260 -8.89 5.96 -5.78
N VAL A 261 -8.32 5.60 -4.63
CA VAL A 261 -6.95 5.98 -4.27
C VAL A 261 -5.97 5.03 -4.96
N VAL A 262 -4.90 5.58 -5.51
CA VAL A 262 -3.84 4.84 -6.23
C VAL A 262 -2.45 5.27 -5.77
N ALA A 263 -1.46 4.44 -6.01
CA ALA A 263 -0.04 4.78 -5.88
C ALA A 263 0.54 5.01 -7.28
N ILE A 264 1.23 6.14 -7.48
CA ILE A 264 1.89 6.46 -8.74
C ILE A 264 3.40 6.48 -8.51
N LYS A 265 4.11 5.47 -9.02
CA LYS A 265 5.57 5.41 -9.04
C LYS A 265 6.06 6.15 -10.28
N ILE A 266 6.65 7.32 -10.07
CA ILE A 266 7.20 8.18 -11.09
C ILE A 266 8.70 7.94 -11.17
N GLN A 267 9.18 7.41 -12.29
CA GLN A 267 10.57 7.08 -12.56
C GLN A 267 11.19 8.13 -13.47
N HIS A 268 12.33 8.67 -13.06
CA HIS A 268 13.05 9.74 -13.72
C HIS A 268 14.29 9.22 -14.43
N MET A 269 14.32 9.36 -15.74
CA MET A 269 15.52 9.10 -16.53
C MET A 269 16.37 10.36 -16.61
N ASN A 270 17.61 10.32 -16.13
CA ASN A 270 18.49 11.49 -16.25
C ASN A 270 18.98 11.62 -17.71
N PRO A 271 18.75 12.76 -18.39
CA PRO A 271 19.20 12.97 -19.76
C PRO A 271 20.72 12.92 -19.93
N GLN A 272 21.50 13.19 -18.87
CA GLN A 272 22.96 13.19 -18.86
C GLN A 272 23.57 11.79 -18.67
N TRP A 273 22.75 10.77 -18.43
CA TRP A 273 23.26 9.40 -18.29
C TRP A 273 23.90 8.87 -19.57
N SER A 274 24.89 7.99 -19.39
CA SER A 274 25.48 7.23 -20.49
C SER A 274 24.40 6.43 -21.24
N LYS A 275 24.66 6.13 -22.52
CA LYS A 275 23.75 5.31 -23.33
C LYS A 275 23.43 3.98 -22.65
N GLN A 276 24.44 3.31 -22.10
CA GLN A 276 24.28 2.02 -21.41
C GLN A 276 23.42 2.14 -20.14
N THR A 277 23.59 3.22 -19.36
CA THR A 277 22.76 3.46 -18.17
C THR A 277 21.30 3.69 -18.54
N LYS A 278 21.03 4.45 -19.62
CA LYS A 278 19.67 4.66 -20.14
C LYS A 278 19.03 3.36 -20.62
N GLU A 279 19.77 2.56 -21.40
CA GLU A 279 19.30 1.24 -21.85
C GLU A 279 18.97 0.31 -20.67
N ASN A 280 19.79 0.32 -19.61
CA ASN A 280 19.52 -0.44 -18.39
C ASN A 280 18.26 0.05 -17.68
N PHE A 281 18.08 1.36 -17.54
CA PHE A 281 16.87 1.95 -16.95
C PHE A 281 15.61 1.57 -17.72
N VAL A 282 15.62 1.69 -19.05
CA VAL A 282 14.50 1.30 -19.91
C VAL A 282 14.21 -0.20 -19.77
N ARG A 283 15.24 -1.05 -19.75
CA ARG A 283 15.08 -2.49 -19.55
C ARG A 283 14.46 -2.83 -18.19
N HIS A 284 14.90 -2.18 -17.11
CA HIS A 284 14.34 -2.40 -15.77
C HIS A 284 12.88 -1.94 -15.68
N SER A 285 12.57 -0.77 -16.22
CA SER A 285 11.22 -0.19 -16.19
C SER A 285 10.24 -1.01 -17.04
N GLY A 286 10.67 -1.39 -18.25
CA GLY A 286 9.87 -2.26 -19.14
C GLY A 286 9.62 -3.63 -18.52
N ARG A 287 10.60 -4.21 -17.83
CA ARG A 287 10.43 -5.48 -17.11
C ARG A 287 9.43 -5.35 -15.96
N GLU A 288 9.52 -4.29 -15.17
CA GLU A 288 8.58 -4.04 -14.07
C GLU A 288 7.15 -3.95 -14.61
N ILE A 289 6.92 -3.19 -15.69
CA ILE A 289 5.61 -3.12 -16.38
C ILE A 289 5.18 -4.50 -16.88
N GLN A 290 6.06 -5.26 -17.53
CA GLN A 290 5.72 -6.58 -18.08
C GLN A 290 5.27 -7.54 -16.98
N ILE A 291 5.99 -7.61 -15.86
CA ILE A 291 5.67 -8.48 -14.73
C ILE A 291 4.32 -8.07 -14.12
N LEU A 292 4.18 -6.78 -13.80
CA LEU A 292 2.98 -6.22 -13.19
C LEU A 292 1.73 -6.39 -14.07
N SER A 293 1.86 -6.18 -15.38
CA SER A 293 0.74 -6.34 -16.33
C SER A 293 0.32 -7.80 -16.52
N SER A 294 1.24 -8.73 -16.28
CA SER A 294 1.02 -10.18 -16.50
C SER A 294 0.68 -10.94 -15.20
N THR A 295 0.61 -10.24 -14.06
CA THR A 295 0.41 -10.86 -12.74
C THR A 295 -0.81 -10.27 -12.06
N GLN A 296 -1.80 -11.10 -11.76
CA GLN A 296 -2.93 -10.73 -10.92
C GLN A 296 -3.08 -11.73 -9.79
N HIS A 297 -2.65 -11.33 -8.58
CA HIS A 297 -2.71 -12.19 -7.40
C HIS A 297 -2.94 -11.34 -6.15
N ARG A 298 -3.65 -11.89 -5.15
CA ARG A 298 -3.99 -11.15 -3.92
C ARG A 298 -2.77 -10.65 -3.15
N ASN A 299 -1.65 -11.39 -3.22
CA ASN A 299 -0.39 -11.08 -2.54
C ASN A 299 0.67 -10.42 -3.45
N VAL A 300 0.28 -9.94 -4.62
CA VAL A 300 1.11 -9.08 -5.49
C VAL A 300 0.38 -7.76 -5.64
N VAL A 301 1.12 -6.65 -5.67
CA VAL A 301 0.53 -5.32 -5.85
C VAL A 301 -0.21 -5.24 -7.19
N GLY A 302 -1.44 -4.73 -7.18
CA GLY A 302 -2.21 -4.55 -8.41
C GLY A 302 -1.61 -3.47 -9.30
N PHE A 303 -1.72 -3.66 -10.62
CA PHE A 303 -1.29 -2.71 -11.64
C PHE A 303 -2.49 -2.23 -12.44
N TYR A 304 -2.51 -0.93 -12.77
CA TYR A 304 -3.63 -0.33 -13.49
C TYR A 304 -3.22 0.15 -14.88
N GLU A 305 -2.19 0.98 -14.97
CA GLU A 305 -1.68 1.48 -16.24
C GLU A 305 -0.30 2.15 -16.06
N TYR A 306 0.31 2.54 -17.17
CA TYR A 306 1.48 3.42 -17.19
C TYR A 306 1.28 4.54 -18.21
N PHE A 307 1.94 5.67 -18.01
CA PHE A 307 1.96 6.77 -18.96
C PHE A 307 3.27 7.55 -18.88
N TYR A 308 3.61 8.26 -19.95
CA TYR A 308 4.79 9.13 -20.01
C TYR A 308 4.44 10.55 -19.56
N ILE A 309 5.37 11.19 -18.87
CA ILE A 309 5.31 12.61 -18.51
C ILE A 309 6.48 13.30 -19.19
N GLY A 310 6.22 13.91 -20.35
CA GLY A 310 7.30 14.37 -21.23
C GLY A 310 8.21 13.21 -21.69
N ASP A 311 9.45 13.53 -22.07
CA ASP A 311 10.31 12.58 -22.79
C ASP A 311 11.14 11.67 -21.87
N ASN A 312 11.29 12.02 -20.59
CA ASN A 312 12.25 11.38 -19.69
C ASN A 312 11.65 10.87 -18.38
N THR A 313 10.32 10.87 -18.27
CA THR A 313 9.64 10.46 -17.04
C THR A 313 8.54 9.45 -17.36
N LEU A 314 8.53 8.36 -16.62
CA LEU A 314 7.58 7.25 -16.76
C LEU A 314 6.81 7.12 -15.44
N ALA A 315 5.49 7.11 -15.50
CA ALA A 315 4.62 6.92 -14.35
C ALA A 315 3.94 5.56 -14.42
N LEU A 316 4.00 4.78 -13.33
CA LEU A 316 3.30 3.51 -13.16
C LEU A 316 2.20 3.71 -12.12
N VAL A 317 0.95 3.43 -12.49
CA VAL A 317 -0.23 3.53 -11.63
C VAL A 317 -0.54 2.15 -11.06
N MET A 318 -0.50 2.05 -9.74
CA MET A 318 -0.59 0.81 -8.98
C MET A 318 -1.63 0.92 -7.86
N GLU A 319 -1.99 -0.23 -7.32
CA GLU A 319 -2.77 -0.35 -6.10
C GLU A 319 -2.08 0.38 -4.93
N PHE A 320 -2.84 1.19 -4.20
CA PHE A 320 -2.34 1.84 -3.00
C PHE A 320 -2.52 0.95 -1.77
N CYS A 321 -1.40 0.54 -1.16
CA CYS A 321 -1.38 -0.26 0.06
C CYS A 321 -1.27 0.65 1.30
N ASN A 322 -2.38 0.92 1.97
CA ASN A 322 -2.46 1.93 3.04
C ASN A 322 -1.87 1.50 4.40
N GLY A 323 -1.49 0.23 4.57
CA GLY A 323 -0.92 -0.32 5.81
C GLY A 323 0.59 -0.07 5.99
N GLY A 324 1.24 0.56 5.00
CA GLY A 324 2.70 0.78 5.00
C GLY A 324 3.49 -0.48 4.64
N ASP A 325 4.80 -0.45 4.90
CA ASP A 325 5.71 -1.57 4.60
C ASP A 325 6.25 -2.26 5.86
N LEU A 326 6.74 -3.49 5.70
CA LEU A 326 7.29 -4.30 6.79
C LEU A 326 8.54 -3.67 7.42
N ALA A 327 9.33 -2.89 6.67
CA ALA A 327 10.47 -2.19 7.28
C ALA A 327 10.02 -1.12 8.27
N ILE A 328 8.95 -0.36 7.97
CA ILE A 328 8.33 0.58 8.92
C ILE A 328 7.80 -0.17 10.14
N THR A 329 7.10 -1.28 9.94
CA THR A 329 6.55 -2.10 11.03
C THR A 329 7.64 -2.61 11.97
N LEU A 330 8.76 -3.11 11.42
CA LEU A 330 9.90 -3.59 12.21
C LEU A 330 10.59 -2.47 12.97
N ARG A 331 10.74 -1.28 12.38
CA ARG A 331 11.29 -0.12 13.10
C ARG A 331 10.42 0.28 14.30
N LYS A 332 9.09 0.33 14.12
CA LYS A 332 8.14 0.75 15.16
C LYS A 332 8.01 -0.25 16.30
N ARG A 333 7.93 -1.54 15.96
CA ARG A 333 7.63 -2.62 16.93
C ARG A 333 8.87 -3.31 17.45
N GLY A 334 10.01 -3.18 16.76
CA GLY A 334 11.23 -3.94 17.00
C GLY A 334 11.10 -5.39 16.56
N LYS A 335 10.13 -6.13 17.10
CA LYS A 335 9.91 -7.56 16.85
C LYS A 335 8.44 -7.84 16.56
N ILE A 336 8.20 -8.87 15.76
CA ILE A 336 6.88 -9.39 15.44
C ILE A 336 6.73 -10.75 16.13
N PRO A 337 5.64 -11.00 16.89
CA PRO A 337 5.38 -12.30 17.48
C PRO A 337 5.38 -13.41 16.43
N GLU A 338 5.95 -14.57 16.76
CA GLU A 338 6.15 -15.66 15.82
C GLU A 338 4.88 -16.07 15.07
N LYS A 339 3.74 -16.14 15.78
CA LYS A 339 2.45 -16.46 15.15
C LYS A 339 2.11 -15.48 14.04
N GLU A 340 2.24 -14.17 14.29
CA GLU A 340 1.94 -13.12 13.31
C GLU A 340 2.95 -13.14 12.16
N ALA A 341 4.25 -13.23 12.47
CA ALA A 341 5.33 -13.32 11.49
C ALA A 341 5.11 -14.48 10.51
N LYS A 342 4.56 -15.61 10.99
CA LYS A 342 4.23 -16.78 10.19
C LYS A 342 3.09 -16.52 9.17
N TYR A 343 2.04 -15.78 9.55
CA TYR A 343 0.98 -15.40 8.62
C TYR A 343 1.48 -14.39 7.58
N ILE A 344 2.34 -13.45 7.98
CA ILE A 344 2.99 -12.53 7.03
C ILE A 344 3.82 -13.34 6.03
N LEU A 345 4.67 -14.24 6.53
CA LEU A 345 5.53 -15.10 5.73
C LEU A 345 4.75 -15.96 4.72
N ALA A 346 3.66 -16.59 5.16
CA ALA A 346 2.81 -17.41 4.29
C ALA A 346 2.23 -16.60 3.12
N GLN A 347 1.77 -15.38 3.38
CA GLN A 347 1.25 -14.50 2.33
C GLN A 347 2.35 -14.04 1.35
N VAL A 348 3.58 -13.78 1.83
CA VAL A 348 4.72 -13.50 0.94
C VAL A 348 5.02 -14.73 0.07
N ILE A 349 5.01 -15.94 0.65
CA ILE A 349 5.19 -17.18 -0.12
C ILE A 349 4.10 -17.31 -1.19
N GLY A 350 2.83 -17.06 -0.86
CA GLY A 350 1.73 -17.07 -1.85
C GLY A 350 1.97 -16.10 -3.02
N GLY A 351 2.48 -14.89 -2.75
CA GLY A 351 2.87 -13.95 -3.80
C GLY A 351 4.01 -14.46 -4.69
N LEU A 352 5.05 -15.06 -4.10
CA LEU A 352 6.18 -15.61 -4.85
C LEU A 352 5.80 -16.88 -5.63
N LEU A 353 4.88 -17.70 -5.12
CA LEU A 353 4.33 -18.85 -5.84
C LEU A 353 3.56 -18.40 -7.08
N ALA A 354 2.74 -17.34 -6.98
CA ALA A 354 2.05 -16.79 -8.14
C ALA A 354 3.03 -16.34 -9.25
N LEU A 355 4.14 -15.70 -8.86
CA LEU A 355 5.23 -15.32 -9.78
C LEU A 355 5.95 -16.54 -10.37
N ARG A 356 6.09 -17.62 -9.60
CA ARG A 356 6.68 -18.89 -10.04
C ARG A 356 5.79 -19.65 -11.02
N SER A 357 4.47 -19.50 -10.91
CA SER A 357 3.47 -20.19 -11.74
C SER A 357 3.21 -19.55 -13.09
N MET A 358 3.82 -18.39 -13.38
CA MET A 358 3.76 -17.76 -14.70
C MET A 358 4.47 -18.62 -15.76
N GLU A 359 4.02 -18.54 -17.02
CA GLU A 359 4.65 -19.25 -18.15
C GLU A 359 6.15 -18.94 -18.24
N ASN A 360 6.49 -17.64 -18.20
CA ASN A 360 7.85 -17.19 -17.93
C ASN A 360 7.94 -16.80 -16.46
N TYR A 361 8.46 -17.73 -15.65
CA TYR A 361 8.47 -17.53 -14.21
C TYR A 361 9.35 -16.34 -13.82
N VAL A 362 9.00 -15.72 -12.70
CA VAL A 362 9.71 -14.54 -12.18
C VAL A 362 10.46 -14.90 -10.90
N ILE A 363 11.74 -14.49 -10.84
CA ILE A 363 12.53 -14.41 -9.61
C ILE A 363 12.48 -12.96 -9.15
N HIS A 364 12.03 -12.70 -7.92
CA HIS A 364 11.90 -11.35 -7.41
C HIS A 364 13.26 -10.66 -7.27
N TYR A 365 14.25 -11.38 -6.72
CA TYR A 365 15.68 -11.01 -6.62
C TYR A 365 16.02 -9.84 -5.66
N ASP A 366 15.13 -8.87 -5.44
CA ASP A 366 15.32 -7.79 -4.43
C ASP A 366 14.24 -7.83 -3.34
N LEU A 367 13.92 -9.03 -2.85
CA LEU A 367 12.93 -9.19 -1.77
C LEU A 367 13.53 -8.69 -0.45
N LYS A 368 12.85 -7.73 0.19
CA LYS A 368 13.25 -7.09 1.44
C LYS A 368 12.03 -6.52 2.17
N PRO A 369 12.11 -6.20 3.47
CA PRO A 369 10.96 -5.69 4.23
C PRO A 369 10.31 -4.43 3.63
N ALA A 370 11.07 -3.55 2.97
CA ALA A 370 10.52 -2.36 2.32
C ALA A 370 9.67 -2.67 1.07
N ASN A 371 9.80 -3.88 0.50
CA ASN A 371 9.07 -4.34 -0.69
C ASN A 371 7.90 -5.28 -0.31
N ILE A 372 7.60 -5.40 0.99
CA ILE A 372 6.47 -6.15 1.54
C ILE A 372 5.50 -5.13 2.14
N LEU A 373 4.42 -4.87 1.43
CA LEU A 373 3.40 -3.88 1.79
C LEU A 373 2.24 -4.54 2.51
N PHE A 374 1.54 -3.73 3.31
CA PHE A 374 0.27 -4.10 3.94
C PHE A 374 -0.86 -3.24 3.39
N THR A 375 -2.00 -3.85 3.23
CA THR A 375 -3.29 -3.15 3.12
C THR A 375 -3.87 -2.93 4.53
N ASP A 376 -4.95 -2.16 4.63
CA ASP A 376 -5.62 -1.86 5.90
C ASP A 376 -6.31 -3.09 6.52
N ASP A 377 -6.72 -4.06 5.69
CA ASP A 377 -7.29 -5.34 6.14
C ASP A 377 -6.24 -6.37 6.61
N GLY A 378 -4.95 -6.03 6.51
CA GLY A 378 -3.83 -6.91 6.90
C GLY A 378 -3.35 -7.85 5.78
N THR A 379 -3.88 -7.75 4.56
CA THR A 379 -3.36 -8.48 3.39
C THR A 379 -1.97 -7.98 3.05
N VAL A 380 -1.03 -8.91 2.86
CA VAL A 380 0.35 -8.64 2.47
C VAL A 380 0.49 -8.64 0.96
N LYS A 381 1.21 -7.68 0.39
CA LYS A 381 1.48 -7.54 -1.04
C LYS A 381 2.95 -7.31 -1.34
N ILE A 382 3.49 -8.06 -2.30
CA ILE A 382 4.85 -7.87 -2.82
C ILE A 382 4.83 -6.80 -3.91
N THR A 383 5.86 -5.95 -3.93
CA THR A 383 6.06 -4.86 -4.90
C THR A 383 7.52 -4.73 -5.35
N ASP A 384 7.78 -3.82 -6.29
CA ASP A 384 9.09 -3.41 -6.79
C ASP A 384 9.85 -4.48 -7.59
N PHE A 385 9.45 -4.64 -8.86
CA PHE A 385 9.97 -5.65 -9.78
C PHE A 385 11.11 -5.16 -10.68
N GLY A 386 11.68 -3.98 -10.40
CA GLY A 386 12.70 -3.35 -11.25
C GLY A 386 13.99 -4.16 -11.41
N LEU A 387 14.34 -4.95 -10.38
CA LEU A 387 15.52 -5.83 -10.39
C LEU A 387 15.21 -7.30 -10.64
N SER A 388 13.93 -7.66 -10.73
CA SER A 388 13.48 -9.03 -10.94
C SER A 388 14.01 -9.62 -12.24
N LYS A 389 13.97 -10.94 -12.34
CA LYS A 389 14.41 -11.69 -13.51
C LYS A 389 13.24 -12.50 -14.04
N ILE A 390 12.94 -12.32 -15.33
CA ILE A 390 12.03 -13.16 -16.08
C ILE A 390 12.87 -14.30 -16.64
N VAL A 391 12.47 -15.54 -16.38
CA VAL A 391 13.18 -16.72 -16.88
C VAL A 391 12.29 -17.43 -17.88
N GLU A 392 12.81 -17.63 -19.07
CA GLU A 392 12.14 -18.34 -20.15
C GLU A 392 12.45 -19.85 -20.05
N GLY A 393 11.40 -20.66 -20.20
CA GLY A 393 11.49 -22.12 -20.14
C GLY A 393 11.91 -22.68 -18.78
N ASP A 394 12.29 -23.95 -18.76
CA ASP A 394 12.66 -24.69 -17.54
C ASP A 394 14.15 -24.59 -17.22
N THR A 395 14.72 -23.38 -17.38
CA THR A 395 16.13 -23.16 -17.11
C THR A 395 16.36 -23.14 -15.60
N SER A 396 17.27 -24.01 -15.10
CA SER A 396 17.54 -24.16 -13.66
C SER A 396 18.36 -23.03 -13.05
N ALA A 397 19.15 -22.33 -13.88
CA ALA A 397 19.97 -21.20 -13.46
C ALA A 397 20.09 -20.15 -14.57
N ILE A 398 20.16 -18.87 -14.18
CA ILE A 398 20.31 -17.74 -15.11
C ILE A 398 21.51 -16.89 -14.76
N GLU A 399 22.14 -16.29 -15.76
CA GLU A 399 23.25 -15.37 -15.53
C GLU A 399 22.75 -14.04 -14.92
N LEU A 400 23.38 -13.63 -13.83
CA LEU A 400 23.09 -12.39 -13.14
C LEU A 400 23.73 -11.21 -13.89
N THR A 401 22.92 -10.56 -14.70
CA THR A 401 23.29 -9.41 -15.54
C THR A 401 23.46 -8.08 -14.78
N SER A 402 23.21 -8.04 -13.47
CA SER A 402 23.18 -6.81 -12.65
C SER A 402 23.84 -7.00 -11.28
N GLN A 403 25.02 -7.65 -11.27
CA GLN A 403 25.78 -7.88 -10.04
C GLN A 403 26.03 -6.58 -9.26
N GLY A 404 25.91 -6.64 -7.93
CA GLY A 404 26.13 -5.49 -7.05
C GLY A 404 25.01 -4.45 -7.03
N THR A 405 23.90 -4.67 -7.73
CA THR A 405 22.70 -3.82 -7.64
C THR A 405 21.71 -4.40 -6.62
N GLY A 406 21.05 -3.54 -5.83
CA GLY A 406 20.04 -3.94 -4.86
C GLY A 406 20.53 -3.92 -3.41
N THR A 407 19.67 -4.37 -2.49
CA THR A 407 19.98 -4.36 -1.05
C THR A 407 20.70 -5.65 -0.67
N TYR A 408 22.03 -5.62 -0.61
CA TYR A 408 22.86 -6.83 -0.44
C TYR A 408 22.61 -7.59 0.87
N PHE A 409 22.03 -6.96 1.90
CA PHE A 409 21.75 -7.61 3.19
C PHE A 409 20.77 -8.80 3.11
N TYR A 410 19.97 -8.89 2.05
CA TYR A 410 19.00 -9.97 1.84
C TYR A 410 19.40 -10.90 0.69
N ALA A 411 20.54 -10.64 0.05
CA ALA A 411 21.00 -11.39 -1.12
C ALA A 411 21.68 -12.70 -0.70
N ALA A 412 21.47 -13.74 -1.51
CA ALA A 412 21.98 -15.07 -1.26
C ALA A 412 23.50 -15.18 -1.52
N PRO A 413 24.24 -16.10 -0.87
CA PRO A 413 25.69 -16.23 -0.97
C PRO A 413 26.20 -16.35 -2.41
N GLU A 414 25.48 -17.11 -3.24
CA GLU A 414 25.82 -17.35 -4.65
C GLU A 414 25.85 -16.07 -5.50
N THR A 415 25.15 -15.00 -5.07
CA THR A 415 25.12 -13.71 -5.77
C THR A 415 26.43 -12.91 -5.65
N PHE A 416 27.31 -13.30 -4.72
CA PHE A 416 28.58 -12.60 -4.44
C PHE A 416 29.81 -13.27 -5.07
N GLN A 417 29.64 -14.39 -5.78
CA GLN A 417 30.75 -15.13 -6.36
C GLN A 417 31.60 -14.24 -7.29
N ARG A 418 32.92 -14.38 -7.19
CA ARG A 418 33.87 -13.63 -8.02
C ARG A 418 34.09 -14.36 -9.35
N GLY A 419 33.62 -13.78 -10.45
CA GLY A 419 33.79 -14.34 -11.80
C GLY A 419 33.17 -13.46 -12.88
N ARG A 420 33.43 -13.77 -14.16
CA ARG A 420 32.83 -13.03 -15.30
C ARG A 420 31.32 -13.28 -15.43
N SER A 421 30.85 -14.45 -15.00
CA SER A 421 29.45 -14.86 -15.03
C SER A 421 29.06 -15.45 -13.69
N VAL A 422 28.08 -14.85 -13.02
CA VAL A 422 27.48 -15.37 -11.78
C VAL A 422 26.12 -15.92 -12.15
N PHE A 423 25.82 -17.14 -11.71
CA PHE A 423 24.53 -17.76 -11.96
C PHE A 423 23.70 -17.79 -10.69
N ILE A 424 22.42 -17.44 -10.82
CA ILE A 424 21.45 -17.53 -9.73
C ILE A 424 20.37 -18.54 -10.08
N THR A 425 19.82 -19.17 -9.06
CA THR A 425 18.66 -20.05 -9.19
C THR A 425 17.44 -19.36 -8.58
N LYS A 426 16.29 -19.99 -8.78
CA LYS A 426 15.03 -19.69 -8.09
C LYS A 426 15.11 -19.62 -6.56
N SER A 427 16.08 -20.29 -5.92
CA SER A 427 16.15 -20.38 -4.47
C SER A 427 16.75 -19.14 -3.80
N VAL A 428 17.17 -18.11 -4.57
CA VAL A 428 17.61 -16.82 -4.00
C VAL A 428 16.50 -16.12 -3.20
N ASP A 429 15.24 -16.20 -3.66
CA ASP A 429 14.11 -15.60 -2.95
C ASP A 429 13.83 -16.36 -1.63
N THR A 430 14.06 -17.68 -1.60
CA THR A 430 13.99 -18.49 -0.36
C THR A 430 15.00 -18.01 0.68
N TRP A 431 16.22 -17.67 0.26
CA TRP A 431 17.21 -17.09 1.17
C TRP A 431 16.74 -15.77 1.75
N SER A 432 16.25 -14.86 0.89
CA SER A 432 15.71 -13.56 1.34
C SER A 432 14.56 -13.75 2.34
N LEU A 433 13.67 -14.72 2.13
CA LEU A 433 12.62 -15.09 3.10
C LEU A 433 13.20 -15.51 4.46
N GLY A 434 14.27 -16.30 4.48
CA GLY A 434 14.94 -16.72 5.71
C GLY A 434 15.49 -15.53 6.51
N ILE A 435 16.12 -14.58 5.82
CA ILE A 435 16.64 -13.34 6.42
C ILE A 435 15.49 -12.50 6.98
N ILE A 436 14.43 -12.28 6.20
CA ILE A 436 13.27 -11.47 6.58
C ILE A 436 12.55 -12.10 7.77
N PHE A 437 12.35 -13.43 7.76
CA PHE A 437 11.69 -14.13 8.85
C PHE A 437 12.50 -14.06 10.15
N TYR A 438 13.83 -14.22 10.07
CA TYR A 438 14.71 -13.98 11.21
C TYR A 438 14.57 -12.53 11.72
N GLU A 439 14.62 -11.54 10.81
CA GLU A 439 14.51 -10.13 11.17
C GLU A 439 13.18 -9.81 11.86
N MET A 440 12.07 -10.41 11.41
CA MET A 440 10.78 -10.27 12.07
C MET A 440 10.80 -10.75 13.52
N LEU A 441 11.42 -11.90 13.80
CA LEU A 441 11.39 -12.49 15.13
C LEU A 441 12.40 -11.84 16.10
N TYR A 442 13.59 -11.51 15.60
CA TYR A 442 14.69 -11.04 16.44
C TYR A 442 14.90 -9.53 16.40
N GLY A 443 14.27 -8.82 15.45
CA GLY A 443 14.36 -7.37 15.27
C GLY A 443 15.70 -6.88 14.74
N VAL A 444 16.57 -7.81 14.35
CA VAL A 444 17.87 -7.60 13.75
C VAL A 444 18.07 -8.67 12.69
N ARG A 445 18.94 -8.43 11.71
CA ARG A 445 19.25 -9.42 10.68
C ARG A 445 20.19 -10.49 11.27
N PRO A 446 20.22 -11.72 10.72
CA PRO A 446 21.16 -12.74 11.19
C PRO A 446 22.61 -12.39 10.81
N PHE A 447 22.79 -11.56 9.78
CA PHE A 447 24.08 -11.15 9.22
C PHE A 447 24.09 -9.65 8.96
N GLY A 448 25.29 -9.05 8.89
CA GLY A 448 25.45 -7.67 8.43
C GLY A 448 25.16 -6.58 9.46
N ASP A 449 25.04 -6.91 10.75
CA ASP A 449 25.00 -5.91 11.80
C ASP A 449 26.33 -5.13 11.82
N GLU A 450 26.24 -3.79 11.80
CA GLU A 450 27.37 -2.85 11.76
C GLU A 450 28.28 -2.94 10.51
N ILE A 451 27.89 -3.72 9.49
CA ILE A 451 28.64 -3.82 8.24
C ILE A 451 28.18 -2.76 7.24
N ASN A 452 29.13 -1.94 6.77
CA ASN A 452 28.88 -0.85 5.84
C ASN A 452 29.34 -1.12 4.40
N SER A 453 29.92 -2.30 4.12
CA SER A 453 30.42 -2.65 2.80
C SER A 453 29.90 -4.02 2.33
N GLN A 454 29.51 -4.09 1.06
CA GLN A 454 29.07 -5.34 0.43
C GLN A 454 30.16 -6.43 0.48
N GLN A 455 31.43 -6.06 0.36
CA GLN A 455 32.54 -7.01 0.39
C GLN A 455 32.69 -7.67 1.77
N THR A 456 32.63 -6.87 2.84
CA THR A 456 32.69 -7.39 4.21
C THR A 456 31.47 -8.25 4.53
N PHE A 457 30.28 -7.85 4.03
CA PHE A 457 29.06 -8.65 4.18
C PHE A 457 29.18 -9.99 3.46
N ALA A 458 29.61 -9.98 2.19
CA ALA A 458 29.82 -11.19 1.40
C ALA A 458 30.81 -12.15 2.09
N SER A 459 31.96 -11.63 2.58
CA SER A 459 32.92 -12.44 3.32
C SER A 459 32.36 -12.99 4.64
N GLN A 460 31.51 -12.23 5.34
CA GLN A 460 30.85 -12.73 6.55
C GLN A 460 29.91 -13.90 6.23
N VAL A 461 29.06 -13.75 5.20
CA VAL A 461 28.12 -14.78 4.76
C VAL A 461 28.85 -16.02 4.22
N GLU A 462 29.94 -15.84 3.47
CA GLU A 462 30.74 -16.95 2.94
C GLU A 462 31.42 -17.77 4.03
N ASN A 463 31.95 -17.11 5.07
CA ASN A 463 32.70 -17.74 6.15
C ASN A 463 31.81 -18.37 7.24
N MET A 464 30.53 -18.00 7.31
CA MET A 464 29.57 -18.65 8.20
C MET A 464 29.04 -19.95 7.60
N ILE A 465 29.86 -21.00 7.67
CA ILE A 465 29.40 -22.36 7.34
C ILE A 465 28.45 -22.83 8.46
N GLY A 466 27.13 -22.71 8.23
CA GLY A 466 26.09 -23.41 8.99
C GLY A 466 25.78 -22.88 10.40
N GLN A 467 26.17 -21.64 10.76
CA GLN A 467 25.90 -21.09 12.10
C GLN A 467 25.14 -19.77 12.05
N VAL A 468 23.81 -19.86 11.97
CA VAL A 468 22.93 -18.75 12.34
C VAL A 468 22.85 -18.69 13.87
N HIS A 469 23.20 -17.56 14.47
CA HIS A 469 23.07 -17.38 15.92
C HIS A 469 21.62 -17.07 16.29
N PHE A 470 21.06 -17.77 17.27
CA PHE A 470 19.71 -17.50 17.79
C PHE A 470 19.78 -17.01 19.25
N PRO A 471 19.58 -15.72 19.50
CA PRO A 471 19.62 -15.16 20.85
C PRO A 471 18.57 -15.78 21.79
N GLN A 472 19.01 -16.28 22.95
CA GLN A 472 18.13 -16.97 23.92
C GLN A 472 17.11 -16.07 24.62
N ASN A 473 17.31 -14.74 24.55
CA ASN A 473 16.39 -13.76 25.11
C ASN A 473 15.11 -13.57 24.28
N VAL A 474 15.01 -14.23 23.11
CA VAL A 474 13.80 -14.25 22.28
C VAL A 474 13.26 -15.67 22.22
N LYS A 475 11.99 -15.84 22.57
CA LYS A 475 11.32 -17.14 22.49
C LYS A 475 10.80 -17.36 21.07
N VAL A 476 11.46 -18.27 20.35
CA VAL A 476 11.05 -18.78 19.04
C VAL A 476 11.02 -20.30 19.12
N SER A 477 10.00 -20.92 18.53
CA SER A 477 9.87 -22.38 18.49
C SER A 477 11.05 -23.04 17.77
N ASP A 478 11.31 -24.31 18.11
CA ASP A 478 12.36 -25.07 17.42
C ASP A 478 12.00 -25.32 15.96
N GLN A 479 10.71 -25.44 15.63
CA GLN A 479 10.25 -25.50 14.24
C GLN A 479 10.56 -24.20 13.48
N GLY A 480 10.33 -23.03 14.09
CA GLY A 480 10.65 -21.74 13.48
C GLY A 480 12.14 -21.57 13.22
N LYS A 481 13.00 -21.96 14.19
CA LYS A 481 14.46 -21.96 14.01
C LYS A 481 14.89 -22.93 12.90
N LYS A 482 14.33 -24.14 12.85
CA LYS A 482 14.59 -25.11 11.79
C LYS A 482 14.18 -24.57 10.42
N PHE A 483 13.03 -23.90 10.31
CA PHE A 483 12.58 -23.27 9.08
C PHE A 483 13.57 -22.19 8.59
N ILE A 484 14.04 -21.32 9.50
CA ILE A 484 15.08 -20.33 9.18
C ILE A 484 16.34 -21.01 8.65
N MET A 485 16.83 -22.03 9.35
CA MET A 485 18.03 -22.76 8.95
C MET A 485 17.88 -23.42 7.56
N LYS A 486 16.71 -23.98 7.25
CA LYS A 486 16.43 -24.52 5.90
C LYS A 486 16.51 -23.43 4.83
N CYS A 487 15.90 -22.27 5.08
CA CYS A 487 15.92 -21.16 4.13
C CYS A 487 17.32 -20.57 3.93
N LEU A 488 18.13 -20.56 4.99
CA LEU A 488 19.51 -20.07 5.00
C LEU A 488 20.55 -21.17 4.71
N GLU A 489 20.15 -22.23 4.00
CA GLU A 489 21.08 -23.19 3.43
C GLU A 489 21.95 -22.49 2.38
N LYS A 490 23.27 -22.66 2.52
CA LYS A 490 24.26 -21.96 1.70
C LYS A 490 24.29 -22.53 0.29
N ASP A 491 24.19 -23.86 0.14
CA ASP A 491 24.15 -24.49 -1.17
C ASP A 491 22.77 -24.28 -1.83
N PRO A 492 22.67 -23.51 -2.93
CA PRO A 492 21.39 -23.24 -3.58
C PRO A 492 20.71 -24.49 -4.15
N ASN A 493 21.44 -25.60 -4.32
CA ASN A 493 20.90 -26.89 -4.79
C ASN A 493 20.26 -27.72 -3.66
N ILE A 494 20.63 -27.46 -2.41
CA ILE A 494 20.07 -28.11 -1.22
C ILE A 494 18.98 -27.23 -0.59
N ARG A 495 19.10 -25.90 -0.74
CA ARG A 495 18.10 -24.94 -0.29
C ARG A 495 16.73 -25.26 -0.89
N PRO A 496 15.67 -25.37 -0.08
CA PRO A 496 14.36 -25.79 -0.57
C PRO A 496 13.78 -24.79 -1.55
N GLU A 497 13.12 -25.31 -2.58
CA GLU A 497 12.30 -24.51 -3.46
C GLU A 497 11.01 -24.06 -2.75
N LEU A 498 10.45 -22.93 -3.19
CA LEU A 498 9.19 -22.40 -2.65
C LEU A 498 8.04 -23.41 -2.74
N SER A 499 7.96 -24.19 -3.82
CA SER A 499 6.96 -25.25 -4.00
C SER A 499 7.05 -26.30 -2.89
N MET A 500 8.27 -26.73 -2.54
CA MET A 500 8.49 -27.71 -1.47
C MET A 500 8.12 -27.14 -0.09
N LEU A 501 8.43 -25.86 0.15
CA LEU A 501 7.96 -25.18 1.37
C LEU A 501 6.43 -25.10 1.41
N ALA A 502 5.80 -24.93 0.26
CA ALA A 502 4.36 -24.78 0.15
C ALA A 502 3.59 -26.09 0.30
N THR A 503 4.19 -27.25 0.02
CA THR A 503 3.51 -28.55 0.07
C THR A 503 3.95 -29.44 1.24
N ASP A 504 5.24 -29.41 1.61
CA ASP A 504 5.83 -30.47 2.43
C ASP A 504 6.35 -29.96 3.78
N ASP A 505 6.48 -28.64 3.97
CA ASP A 505 7.05 -28.10 5.20
C ASP A 505 6.02 -28.02 6.32
N GLU A 506 6.17 -28.90 7.32
CA GLU A 506 5.32 -28.98 8.51
C GLU A 506 5.14 -27.66 9.27
N TYR A 507 6.10 -26.73 9.14
CA TYR A 507 5.99 -25.43 9.77
C TYR A 507 5.04 -24.54 8.98
N ILE A 508 5.31 -24.24 7.70
CA ILE A 508 4.56 -23.19 6.99
C ILE A 508 3.33 -23.70 6.21
N HIS A 509 3.34 -24.94 5.71
CA HIS A 509 2.27 -25.51 4.89
C HIS A 509 0.87 -25.39 5.52
N PRO A 510 0.65 -25.67 6.82
CA PRO A 510 -0.68 -25.56 7.43
C PRO A 510 -1.30 -24.16 7.32
N ILE A 511 -0.48 -23.11 7.37
CA ILE A 511 -0.96 -21.72 7.27
C ILE A 511 -1.25 -21.35 5.81
N LEU A 512 -0.45 -21.84 4.86
CA LEU A 512 -0.74 -21.67 3.43
C LEU A 512 -2.07 -22.32 3.06
N ALA A 513 -2.29 -23.56 3.51
CA ALA A 513 -3.55 -24.28 3.32
C ALA A 513 -4.74 -23.54 3.96
N GLU A 514 -4.59 -23.02 5.18
CA GLU A 514 -5.63 -22.21 5.84
C GLU A 514 -6.00 -20.95 5.04
N LEU A 515 -5.02 -20.32 4.40
CA LEU A 515 -5.21 -19.09 3.62
C LEU A 515 -5.62 -19.34 2.15
N ASN A 516 -5.71 -20.61 1.73
CA ASN A 516 -5.89 -21.04 0.34
C ASN A 516 -4.85 -20.43 -0.61
N LEU A 517 -3.56 -20.54 -0.25
CA LEU A 517 -2.41 -20.01 -0.99
C LEU A 517 -1.54 -21.09 -1.63
#